data_AF-A0AAW8AV18-F1
#
_entry.id   AF-A0AAW8AV18-F1
#
_cell.length_a   1.000
_cell.length_b   1.000
_cell.length_c   1.000
_cell.angle_alpha   90.00
_cell.angle_beta   90.00
_cell.angle_gamma   90.00
#
_symmetry.space_group_name_H-M   'P 1'
#
loop_
_entity.id
_entity.type
_entity.pdbx_description
1 polymer ?
#
loop_
_entity_poly.entity_id
_entity_poly.type
_entity_poly.pdbx_seq_one_letter_code
_entity_poly.pdbx_strand_id
1 'polypeptide(L)'
;MQVNQESLNEALKLSEEIISNIELSTSSLSNCALKASRLARLLNEFDYQRIFIFESSGYPSSPNGLTPDIWDLCKKAGEGKTVEKAKLGSIGAMEIELEAMKDSLKIAHDPNVSISSANPNQFVSSGGTSNFLERKSLRDGISTNSQFLAKYWIKRPPIPVPAIPVNPVRAIPL
;
A
#
# COMPACT_ATOMS: atom_id res chain seq x y z
N MET A 1 -24.34 21.79 11.27
CA MET A 1 -22.99 21.32 11.64
C MET A 1 -22.01 22.35 11.10
N GLN A 2 -21.43 23.17 11.97
CA GLN A 2 -20.52 24.25 11.55
C GLN A 2 -19.17 23.62 11.23
N VAL A 3 -18.88 23.45 9.94
CA VAL A 3 -17.55 23.06 9.49
C VAL A 3 -16.65 24.28 9.70
N ASN A 4 -15.57 24.12 10.47
CA ASN A 4 -14.64 25.23 10.69
C ASN A 4 -13.91 25.54 9.37
N GLN A 5 -13.98 26.78 8.89
CA GLN A 5 -13.35 27.21 7.63
C GLN A 5 -11.85 26.88 7.61
N GLU A 6 -11.19 26.96 8.77
CA GLU A 6 -9.79 26.62 8.94
C GLU A 6 -9.52 25.12 8.71
N SER A 7 -10.39 24.24 9.23
CA SER A 7 -10.29 22.79 9.02
C SER A 7 -10.47 22.38 7.57
N LEU A 8 -11.32 23.08 6.81
CA LEU A 8 -11.49 22.85 5.37
C LEU A 8 -10.28 23.29 4.57
N ASN A 9 -9.71 24.45 4.89
CA ASN A 9 -8.48 24.92 4.25
C ASN A 9 -7.30 23.99 4.55
N GLU A 10 -7.20 23.46 5.77
CA GLU A 10 -6.21 22.46 6.13
C GLU A 10 -6.43 21.15 5.36
N ALA A 11 -7.67 20.68 5.26
CA ALA A 11 -8.00 19.47 4.51
C ALA A 11 -7.70 19.60 3.01
N LEU A 12 -7.95 20.76 2.40
CA LEU A 12 -7.60 21.03 0.99
C LEU A 12 -6.09 20.99 0.79
N LYS A 13 -5.31 21.72 1.61
CA LYS A 13 -3.85 21.70 1.53
C LYS A 13 -3.28 20.29 1.70
N LEU A 14 -3.81 19.54 2.67
CA LEU A 14 -3.39 18.17 2.91
C LEU A 14 -3.75 17.23 1.74
N SER A 15 -4.89 17.47 1.07
CA SER A 15 -5.28 16.72 -0.14
C SER A 15 -4.32 16.98 -1.29
N GLU A 16 -4.01 18.25 -1.58
CA GLU A 16 -3.06 18.65 -2.62
C GLU A 16 -1.68 18.03 -2.36
N GLU A 17 -1.22 18.06 -1.12
CA GLU A 17 0.04 17.46 -0.71
C GLU A 17 0.03 15.93 -0.89
N ILE A 18 -1.06 15.24 -0.51
CA ILE A 18 -1.18 13.78 -0.71
C ILE A 18 -1.15 13.43 -2.20
N ILE A 19 -1.91 14.13 -3.03
CA ILE A 19 -1.98 13.90 -4.47
C ILE A 19 -0.62 14.13 -5.11
N SER A 20 0.02 15.27 -4.82
CA SER A 20 1.35 15.59 -5.33
C SER A 20 2.38 14.53 -4.95
N ASN A 21 2.34 14.05 -3.70
CA ASN A 21 3.25 13.00 -3.24
C ASN A 21 3.06 11.67 -3.98
N ILE A 22 1.83 11.34 -4.35
CA ILE A 22 1.49 10.11 -5.09
C ILE A 22 1.92 10.25 -6.55
N GLU A 23 1.54 11.34 -7.21
CA GLU A 23 1.83 11.58 -8.63
C GLU A 23 3.33 11.64 -8.91
N LEU A 24 4.08 12.29 -8.02
CA LEU A 24 5.53 12.41 -8.14
C LEU A 24 6.27 11.23 -7.48
N SER A 25 5.55 10.32 -6.82
CA SER A 25 6.12 9.19 -6.06
C SER A 25 7.23 9.63 -5.08
N THR A 26 7.08 10.80 -4.46
CA THR A 26 8.09 11.42 -3.57
C THR A 26 8.06 10.87 -2.14
N SER A 27 6.95 10.28 -1.72
CA SER A 27 6.81 9.66 -0.39
C SER A 27 6.26 8.25 -0.46
N SER A 28 6.59 7.43 0.54
CA SER A 28 6.04 6.08 0.67
C SER A 28 4.51 6.08 0.78
N LEU A 29 3.88 5.02 0.30
CA LEU A 29 2.43 4.83 0.35
C LEU A 29 1.93 4.77 1.79
N SER A 30 2.73 4.20 2.70
CA SER A 30 2.41 4.21 4.14
C SER A 30 2.29 5.64 4.70
N ASN A 31 3.19 6.54 4.32
CA ASN A 31 3.11 7.94 4.73
C ASN A 31 1.90 8.65 4.12
N CYS A 32 1.57 8.38 2.86
CA CYS A 32 0.35 8.88 2.23
C CYS A 32 -0.91 8.38 2.94
N ALA A 33 -0.96 7.11 3.35
CA ALA A 33 -2.07 6.55 4.11
C ALA A 33 -2.23 7.23 5.49
N LEU A 34 -1.13 7.48 6.19
CA LEU A 34 -1.16 8.21 7.47
C LEU A 34 -1.66 9.64 7.30
N LYS A 35 -1.21 10.36 6.25
CA LYS A 35 -1.76 11.70 5.91
C LYS A 35 -3.24 11.63 5.57
N ALA A 36 -3.68 10.62 4.82
CA ALA A 36 -5.09 10.39 4.51
C ALA A 36 -5.92 10.08 5.77
N SER A 37 -5.36 9.40 6.77
CA SER A 37 -6.01 9.20 8.07
C SER A 37 -6.25 10.53 8.80
N ARG A 38 -5.29 11.48 8.73
CA ARG A 38 -5.44 12.82 9.28
C ARG A 38 -6.52 13.60 8.52
N LEU A 39 -6.56 13.48 7.20
CA LEU A 39 -7.61 14.08 6.36
C LEU A 39 -9.00 13.56 6.75
N ALA A 40 -9.15 12.25 6.87
CA ALA A 40 -10.40 11.62 7.29
C ALA A 40 -10.85 12.14 8.66
N ARG A 41 -9.91 12.30 9.61
CA ARG A 41 -10.20 12.91 10.92
C ARG A 41 -10.70 14.36 10.82
N LEU A 42 -10.11 15.18 9.94
CA LEU A 42 -10.54 16.57 9.72
C LEU A 42 -11.96 16.64 9.13
N LEU A 43 -12.33 15.65 8.32
CA LEU A 43 -13.67 15.52 7.72
C LEU A 43 -14.68 14.79 8.62
N ASN A 44 -14.29 14.39 9.84
CA ASN A 44 -15.08 13.56 10.76
C ASN A 44 -15.47 12.17 10.19
N GLU A 45 -14.68 11.66 9.25
CA GLU A 45 -14.83 10.33 8.64
C GLU A 45 -14.00 9.29 9.39
N PHE A 46 -14.47 8.91 10.58
CA PHE A 46 -13.72 8.04 11.50
C PHE A 46 -13.52 6.60 10.98
N ASP A 47 -14.45 6.08 10.17
CA ASP A 47 -14.30 4.75 9.56
C ASP A 47 -13.09 4.72 8.62
N TYR A 48 -12.99 5.71 7.74
CA TYR A 48 -11.85 5.84 6.83
C TYR A 48 -10.54 6.12 7.57
N GLN A 49 -10.58 6.91 8.65
CA GLN A 49 -9.42 7.08 9.51
C GLN A 49 -8.90 5.73 10.03
N ARG A 50 -9.78 4.88 10.56
CA ARG A 50 -9.40 3.55 11.06
C ARG A 50 -8.87 2.64 9.95
N ILE A 51 -9.53 2.65 8.79
CA ILE A 51 -9.11 1.90 7.60
C ILE A 51 -7.66 2.26 7.22
N PHE A 52 -7.35 3.55 7.06
CA PHE A 52 -6.00 3.98 6.68
C PHE A 52 -4.93 3.64 7.74
N ILE A 53 -5.29 3.70 9.03
CA ILE A 53 -4.38 3.28 10.10
C ILE A 53 -4.08 1.79 9.96
N PHE A 54 -5.10 0.93 9.87
CA PHE A 54 -4.90 -0.52 9.72
C PHE A 54 -4.16 -0.90 8.44
N GLU A 55 -4.22 -0.07 7.40
CA GLU A 55 -3.50 -0.32 6.17
C GLU A 55 -2.02 0.02 6.28
N SER A 56 -1.70 1.09 7.01
CA SER A 56 -0.32 1.44 7.31
C SER A 56 0.31 0.44 8.30
N SER A 57 -0.40 0.02 9.35
CA SER A 57 0.15 -0.82 10.43
C SER A 57 -0.13 -2.32 10.27
N GLY A 58 -1.08 -2.70 9.43
CA GLY A 58 -1.65 -4.05 9.38
C GLY A 58 -2.91 -4.17 10.25
N TYR A 59 -3.79 -5.10 9.87
CA TYR A 59 -5.01 -5.39 10.60
C TYR A 59 -4.71 -6.32 11.79
N PRO A 60 -5.31 -6.09 12.97
CA PRO A 60 -5.15 -6.99 14.10
C PRO A 60 -5.83 -8.32 13.80
N SER A 61 -5.03 -9.38 13.70
CA SER A 61 -5.50 -10.75 13.49
C SER A 61 -5.40 -11.52 14.79
N SER A 62 -6.50 -12.15 15.21
CA SER A 62 -6.51 -13.09 16.33
C SER A 62 -6.46 -14.53 15.80
N PRO A 63 -6.10 -15.53 16.63
CA PRO A 63 -6.18 -16.94 16.23
C PRO A 63 -7.57 -17.38 15.75
N ASN A 64 -8.63 -16.71 16.24
CA ASN A 64 -10.02 -16.92 15.85
C ASN A 64 -10.45 -16.11 14.60
N GLY A 65 -9.51 -15.41 13.94
CA GLY A 65 -9.78 -14.56 12.79
C GLY A 65 -9.97 -13.08 13.13
N LEU A 66 -10.71 -12.37 12.27
CA LEU A 66 -11.05 -10.96 12.44
C LEU A 66 -12.34 -10.80 13.24
N THR A 67 -12.41 -9.75 14.05
CA THR A 67 -13.67 -9.32 14.66
C THR A 67 -14.63 -8.78 13.58
N PRO A 68 -15.96 -8.98 13.72
CA PRO A 68 -16.96 -8.52 12.74
C PRO A 68 -16.85 -7.03 12.38
N ASP A 69 -16.59 -6.17 13.36
CA ASP A 69 -16.46 -4.71 13.14
C ASP A 69 -15.32 -4.37 12.18
N ILE A 70 -14.20 -5.09 12.27
CA ILE A 70 -13.04 -4.90 11.40
C ILE A 70 -13.31 -5.48 10.02
N TRP A 71 -14.04 -6.60 9.96
CA TRP A 71 -14.50 -7.16 8.70
C TRP A 71 -15.42 -6.21 7.94
N ASP A 72 -16.30 -5.50 8.64
CA ASP A 72 -17.15 -4.46 8.04
C ASP A 72 -16.32 -3.28 7.49
N LEU A 73 -15.25 -2.88 8.17
CA LEU A 73 -14.29 -1.90 7.65
C LEU A 73 -13.56 -2.42 6.40
N CYS A 74 -13.16 -3.69 6.36
CA CYS A 74 -12.57 -4.30 5.16
C CYS A 74 -13.55 -4.31 3.98
N LYS A 75 -14.83 -4.61 4.22
CA LYS A 75 -15.88 -4.52 3.19
C LYS A 75 -16.02 -3.10 2.65
N LYS A 76 -16.04 -2.09 3.54
CA LYS A 76 -16.06 -0.66 3.15
C LYS A 76 -14.83 -0.26 2.34
N ALA A 77 -13.66 -0.80 2.65
CA ALA A 77 -12.42 -0.59 1.90
C ALA A 77 -12.40 -1.26 0.51
N GLY A 78 -13.44 -2.03 0.14
CA GLY A 78 -13.58 -2.68 -1.16
C GLY A 78 -13.09 -4.13 -1.22
N GLU A 79 -12.78 -4.75 -0.08
CA GLU A 79 -12.27 -6.13 0.02
C GLU A 79 -13.41 -7.19 0.09
N GLY A 80 -14.50 -6.98 -0.67
CA GLY A 80 -15.63 -7.91 -0.80
C GLY A 80 -15.70 -8.51 -2.21
N LYS A 81 -15.08 -9.68 -2.43
CA LYS A 81 -15.26 -10.47 -3.67
C LYS A 81 -16.30 -11.58 -3.46
N THR A 82 -16.63 -12.28 -4.55
CA THR A 82 -17.42 -13.53 -4.57
C THR A 82 -16.92 -14.62 -3.61
N VAL A 83 -15.66 -14.51 -3.15
CA VAL A 83 -15.08 -15.27 -2.05
C VAL A 83 -14.61 -14.27 -1.00
N GLU A 84 -15.12 -14.41 0.22
CA GLU A 84 -14.81 -13.56 1.38
C GLU A 84 -13.35 -13.75 1.83
N LYS A 85 -12.42 -13.06 1.16
CA LYS A 85 -11.02 -13.01 1.54
C LYS A 85 -10.55 -11.56 1.49
N ALA A 86 -10.05 -11.07 2.62
CA ALA A 86 -9.41 -9.77 2.72
C ALA A 86 -7.90 -9.95 2.94
N LYS A 87 -7.08 -9.09 2.32
CA LYS A 87 -5.65 -9.05 2.61
C LYS A 87 -5.40 -8.17 3.83
N LEU A 88 -4.86 -8.76 4.90
CA LEU A 88 -4.68 -8.11 6.22
C LEU A 88 -3.30 -7.46 6.42
N GLY A 89 -2.40 -7.63 5.44
CA GLY A 89 -1.02 -7.16 5.52
C GLY A 89 -0.89 -5.64 5.48
N SER A 90 0.12 -5.13 6.17
CA SER A 90 0.53 -3.71 6.14
C SER A 90 1.15 -3.35 4.78
N ILE A 91 0.75 -2.21 4.22
CA ILE A 91 1.41 -1.63 3.03
C ILE A 91 2.86 -1.31 3.35
N GLY A 92 3.14 -0.69 4.50
CA GLY A 92 4.49 -0.34 4.91
C GLY A 92 5.41 -1.56 5.02
N ALA A 93 4.90 -2.68 5.56
CA ALA A 93 5.64 -3.93 5.59
C ALA A 93 5.95 -4.46 4.18
N MET A 94 4.97 -4.39 3.26
CA MET A 94 5.17 -4.80 1.86
C MET A 94 6.16 -3.90 1.10
N GLU A 95 6.19 -2.59 1.38
CA GLU A 95 7.17 -1.67 0.81
C GLU A 95 8.60 -1.99 1.29
N ILE A 96 8.77 -2.20 2.60
CA ILE A 96 10.06 -2.58 3.20
C ILE A 96 10.53 -3.93 2.64
N GLU A 97 9.63 -4.91 2.56
CA GLU A 97 9.92 -6.23 2.00
C GLU A 97 10.33 -6.13 0.52
N LEU A 98 9.65 -5.31 -0.27
CA LEU A 98 9.96 -5.12 -1.69
C LEU A 98 11.36 -4.50 -1.90
N GLU A 99 11.74 -3.52 -1.10
CA GLU A 99 13.10 -2.96 -1.15
C GLU A 99 14.15 -3.98 -0.71
N ALA A 100 13.89 -4.73 0.38
CA ALA A 100 14.78 -5.82 0.81
C ALA A 100 14.95 -6.90 -0.27
N MET A 101 13.86 -7.29 -0.96
CA MET A 101 13.93 -8.26 -2.06
C MET A 101 14.73 -7.73 -3.26
N LYS A 102 14.61 -6.43 -3.60
CA LYS A 102 15.41 -5.81 -4.65
C LYS A 102 16.89 -5.83 -4.32
N ASP A 103 17.26 -5.54 -3.07
CA ASP A 103 18.65 -5.54 -2.64
C ASP A 103 19.22 -6.97 -2.61
N SER A 104 18.47 -7.94 -2.11
CA SER A 104 18.83 -9.36 -2.20
C SER A 104 18.99 -9.81 -3.67
N LEU A 105 18.12 -9.35 -4.57
CA LEU A 105 18.21 -9.69 -6.00
C LEU A 105 19.49 -9.14 -6.65
N LYS A 106 19.95 -7.95 -6.25
CA LYS A 106 21.23 -7.37 -6.73
C LYS A 106 22.42 -8.24 -6.29
N ILE A 107 22.35 -8.83 -5.11
CA ILE A 107 23.41 -9.67 -4.55
C ILE A 107 23.38 -11.09 -5.13
N ALA A 108 22.18 -11.64 -5.38
CA ALA A 108 21.94 -13.01 -5.82
C ALA A 108 22.42 -13.37 -7.25
N HIS A 109 23.35 -12.60 -7.83
CA HIS A 109 24.03 -12.99 -9.06
C HIS A 109 24.90 -14.24 -8.82
N ASP A 110 25.10 -15.04 -9.87
CA ASP A 110 26.02 -16.17 -9.76
C ASP A 110 27.45 -15.61 -9.82
N PRO A 111 28.38 -16.09 -8.97
CA PRO A 111 29.76 -15.64 -9.03
C PRO A 111 30.37 -16.06 -10.37
N ASN A 112 31.13 -15.15 -10.99
CA ASN A 112 31.85 -15.45 -12.21
C ASN A 112 33.10 -16.30 -11.89
N VAL A 113 32.91 -17.62 -11.80
CA VAL A 113 33.98 -18.58 -11.55
C VAL A 113 34.28 -19.40 -12.79
N SER A 114 35.55 -19.40 -13.21
CA SER A 114 36.03 -20.27 -14.28
C SER A 114 36.38 -21.64 -13.72
N ILE A 115 35.51 -22.63 -13.97
CA ILE A 115 35.76 -24.02 -13.57
C ILE A 115 36.67 -24.66 -14.62
N SER A 116 37.90 -24.99 -14.25
CA SER A 116 38.82 -25.74 -15.09
C SER A 116 39.37 -26.93 -14.32
N SER A 117 39.50 -28.07 -15.00
CA SER A 117 40.10 -29.29 -14.47
C SER A 117 41.41 -29.53 -15.20
N ALA A 118 42.50 -29.78 -14.46
CA ALA A 118 43.77 -30.21 -15.05
C ALA A 118 43.76 -31.71 -15.43
N ASN A 119 42.71 -32.45 -15.05
CA ASN A 119 42.60 -33.88 -15.27
C ASN A 119 41.53 -34.18 -16.35
N PRO A 120 41.91 -34.73 -17.52
CA PRO A 120 40.99 -35.05 -18.63
C PRO A 120 39.88 -36.05 -18.27
N ASN A 121 40.09 -36.89 -17.26
CA ASN A 121 39.11 -37.90 -16.83
C ASN A 121 38.19 -37.42 -15.71
N GLN A 122 38.33 -36.17 -15.24
CA GLN A 122 37.53 -35.61 -14.16
C GLN A 122 36.60 -34.52 -14.66
N PHE A 123 35.30 -34.78 -14.57
CA PHE A 123 34.26 -33.78 -14.81
C PHE A 123 33.98 -33.01 -13.51
N VAL A 124 34.30 -31.71 -13.51
CA VAL A 124 33.84 -30.78 -12.47
C VAL A 124 32.63 -30.04 -13.00
N SER A 125 31.47 -30.30 -12.40
CA SER A 125 30.28 -29.49 -12.61
C SER A 125 30.20 -28.43 -11.50
N SER A 126 29.51 -27.33 -11.79
CA SER A 126 29.06 -26.36 -10.77
C SER A 126 27.97 -27.03 -9.92
N GLY A 127 28.34 -28.03 -9.13
CA GLY A 127 27.43 -28.80 -8.30
C GLY A 127 26.72 -27.89 -7.32
N GLY A 128 25.46 -27.54 -7.60
CA GLY A 128 24.59 -26.79 -6.71
C GLY A 128 24.85 -25.28 -6.61
N THR A 129 25.76 -24.70 -7.39
CA THR A 129 26.24 -23.31 -7.24
C THR A 129 25.41 -22.26 -7.97
N SER A 130 24.16 -22.57 -8.32
CA SER A 130 23.30 -21.62 -9.02
C SER A 130 22.26 -21.00 -8.09
N ASN A 131 22.29 -19.68 -7.98
CA ASN A 131 21.28 -18.89 -7.27
C ASN A 131 19.99 -18.75 -8.10
N PHE A 132 19.75 -19.64 -9.06
CA PHE A 132 18.57 -19.60 -9.92
C PHE A 132 17.26 -19.70 -9.13
N LEU A 133 17.16 -20.65 -8.19
CA LEU A 133 15.94 -20.84 -7.39
C LEU A 133 15.67 -19.62 -6.50
N GLU A 134 16.70 -19.12 -5.83
CA GLU A 134 16.62 -17.91 -5.02
C GLU A 134 16.21 -16.69 -5.87
N ARG A 135 16.88 -16.44 -7.00
CA ARG A 135 16.52 -15.34 -7.93
C ARG A 135 15.11 -15.48 -8.48
N LYS A 136 14.67 -16.69 -8.81
CA LYS A 136 13.31 -16.93 -9.28
C LYS A 136 12.31 -16.55 -8.19
N SER A 137 12.52 -17.04 -6.96
CA SER A 137 11.69 -16.69 -5.81
C SER A 137 11.64 -15.19 -5.55
N LEU A 138 12.79 -14.50 -5.61
CA LEU A 138 12.87 -13.05 -5.44
C LEU A 138 12.13 -12.29 -6.55
N ARG A 139 12.27 -12.71 -7.82
CA ARG A 139 11.55 -12.08 -8.94
C ARG A 139 10.04 -12.28 -8.84
N ASP A 140 9.61 -13.49 -8.50
CA ASP A 140 8.19 -13.81 -8.33
C ASP A 140 7.59 -13.00 -7.17
N GLY A 141 8.32 -12.87 -6.06
CA GLY A 141 7.96 -12.02 -4.91
C GLY A 141 7.86 -10.54 -5.26
N ILE A 142 8.89 -9.97 -5.92
CA ILE A 142 8.91 -8.57 -6.37
C ILE A 142 7.73 -8.30 -7.32
N SER A 143 7.47 -9.20 -8.27
CA SER A 143 6.35 -9.07 -9.21
C SER A 143 5.02 -9.04 -8.46
N THR A 144 4.82 -9.96 -7.51
CA THR A 144 3.58 -10.07 -6.73
C THR A 144 3.35 -8.84 -5.84
N ASN A 145 4.38 -8.40 -5.11
CA ASN A 145 4.29 -7.24 -4.22
C ASN A 145 4.11 -5.94 -5.03
N SER A 146 4.83 -5.77 -6.13
CA SER A 146 4.68 -4.62 -7.03
C SER A 146 3.27 -4.54 -7.64
N GLN A 147 2.75 -5.66 -8.17
CA GLN A 147 1.38 -5.71 -8.71
C GLN A 147 0.33 -5.38 -7.64
N PHE A 148 0.54 -5.85 -6.40
CA PHE A 148 -0.36 -5.55 -5.31
C PHE A 148 -0.36 -4.05 -4.98
N LEU A 149 0.82 -3.44 -4.80
CA LEU A 149 0.95 -2.02 -4.49
C LEU A 149 0.38 -1.14 -5.61
N ALA A 150 0.60 -1.50 -6.88
CA ALA A 150 0.02 -0.78 -8.03
C ALA A 150 -1.52 -0.84 -8.05
N LYS A 151 -2.08 -2.02 -7.78
CA LYS A 151 -3.53 -2.24 -7.77
C LYS A 151 -4.24 -1.55 -6.61
N TYR A 152 -3.53 -1.35 -5.51
CA TYR A 152 -4.06 -0.82 -4.26
C TYR A 152 -4.80 0.51 -4.43
N TRP A 153 -4.32 1.37 -5.33
CA TRP A 153 -4.85 2.72 -5.54
C TRP A 153 -6.01 2.79 -6.52
N ILE A 154 -6.02 1.93 -7.55
CA ILE A 154 -7.03 1.96 -8.62
C ILE A 154 -8.42 1.58 -8.11
N LYS A 155 -8.51 0.84 -7.00
CA LYS A 155 -9.76 0.23 -6.54
C LYS A 155 -10.52 0.99 -5.46
N ARG A 156 -9.99 2.07 -4.88
CA ARG A 156 -10.65 2.71 -3.74
C ARG A 156 -11.71 3.70 -4.18
N PRO A 157 -12.90 3.68 -3.54
CA PRO A 157 -13.84 4.77 -3.69
C PRO A 157 -13.22 6.06 -3.11
N PRO A 158 -13.44 7.22 -3.75
CA PRO A 158 -13.06 8.50 -3.16
C PRO A 158 -13.77 8.69 -1.82
N ILE A 159 -13.08 9.30 -0.86
CA ILE A 159 -13.68 9.66 0.43
C ILE A 159 -14.90 10.57 0.11
N PRO A 160 -16.10 10.25 0.62
CA PRO A 160 -17.26 11.09 0.39
C PRO A 160 -16.98 12.48 0.94
N VAL A 161 -16.99 13.48 0.05
CA VAL A 161 -16.82 14.89 0.45
C VAL A 161 -18.17 15.37 0.98
N PRO A 162 -18.25 15.98 2.17
CA PRO A 162 -19.51 16.54 2.65
C PRO A 162 -20.01 17.59 1.66
N ALA A 163 -21.27 17.48 1.24
CA ALA A 163 -21.88 18.44 0.34
C ALA A 163 -21.78 19.85 0.94
N ILE A 164 -21.02 20.73 0.29
CA ILE A 164 -20.95 22.14 0.68
C ILE A 164 -22.37 22.70 0.50
N PRO A 165 -23.04 23.21 1.55
CA PRO A 165 -24.33 23.84 1.38
C PRO A 165 -24.14 25.09 0.52
N VAL A 166 -24.58 25.02 -0.74
CA VAL A 166 -24.64 26.18 -1.63
C VAL A 166 -25.73 27.08 -1.07
N ASN A 167 -25.33 28.15 -0.37
CA ASN A 167 -26.27 29.15 0.11
C ASN A 167 -26.96 29.77 -1.12
N PRO A 168 -28.29 29.67 -1.27
CA PRO A 168 -28.98 30.36 -2.35
C PRO A 168 -28.81 31.86 -2.10
N VAL A 169 -28.13 32.54 -3.02
CA VAL A 169 -28.01 33.99 -3.05
C VAL A 169 -29.42 34.56 -2.98
N ARG A 170 -29.78 35.16 -1.84
CA ARG A 170 -31.05 35.89 -1.70
C ARG A 170 -31.04 37.02 -2.70
N ALA A 171 -31.91 36.94 -3.72
CA ALA A 171 -32.24 38.08 -4.55
C ALA A 171 -32.79 39.18 -3.62
N ILE A 172 -32.10 40.32 -3.60
CA ILE A 172 -32.58 41.54 -2.96
C ILE A 172 -33.62 42.12 -3.92
N PRO A 173 -34.89 42.30 -3.52
CA PRO A 173 -35.86 43.00 -4.36
C PRO A 173 -35.53 44.50 -4.36
N LEU A 174 -35.58 45.11 -5.55
CA LEU A 174 -35.64 46.56 -5.74
C LEU A 174 -37.01 47.11 -5.33
#